data_AF-A0AAV1LC37-F1
#
_entry.id   AF-A0AAV1LC37-F1
#
_cell.length_a   1.000
_cell.length_b   1.000
_cell.length_c   1.000
_cell.angle_alpha   90.00
_cell.angle_beta   90.00
_cell.angle_gamma   90.00
#
_symmetry.space_group_name_H-M   'P 1'
#
loop_
_entity.id
_entity.type
_entity.pdbx_description
1 polymer ?
#
loop_
_entity_poly.entity_id
_entity_poly.type
_entity_poly.pdbx_seq_one_letter_code
_entity_poly.pdbx_strand_id
1 'polypeptide(L)'
;MRLNKPQIRIVTSAITGHGTFNKHLFTIGVTDSPLCRACMGEEETAAHVLLKCPEVATYRAKHLGTPGSLSEVACNIKGLLSFFGEISWLE
;
A
#
# COMPACT_ATOMS: atom_id res chain seq x y z
N MET A 1 1.60 19.21 -9.11
CA MET A 1 2.48 18.04 -9.30
C MET A 1 2.02 17.29 -10.54
N ARG A 2 2.94 16.89 -11.43
CA ARG A 2 2.62 16.06 -12.61
C ARG A 2 3.15 14.66 -12.36
N LEU A 3 2.28 13.65 -12.41
CA LEU A 3 2.65 12.26 -12.22
C LEU A 3 3.01 11.61 -13.55
N ASN A 4 4.01 10.73 -13.55
CA ASN A 4 4.29 9.84 -14.67
C ASN A 4 3.42 8.56 -14.60
N LYS A 5 3.42 7.75 -15.67
CA LYS A 5 2.58 6.54 -15.76
C LYS A 5 2.79 5.56 -14.58
N PRO A 6 4.03 5.18 -14.20
CA PRO A 6 4.25 4.34 -13.02
C PRO A 6 3.68 4.93 -11.73
N GLN A 7 3.88 6.23 -11.48
CA GLN A 7 3.35 6.90 -10.31
C GLN A 7 1.82 6.89 -10.27
N ILE A 8 1.16 7.12 -11.41
CA ILE A 8 -0.30 7.04 -11.50
C ILE A 8 -0.77 5.64 -11.12
N ARG A 9 -0.12 4.58 -11.64
CA ARG A 9 -0.46 3.19 -11.29
C ARG A 9 -0.35 2.94 -9.79
N ILE A 10 0.76 3.32 -9.16
CA ILE A 10 0.97 3.15 -7.71
C ILE A 10 -0.16 3.83 -6.93
N VAL A 11 -0.45 5.09 -7.24
CA VAL A 11 -1.47 5.87 -6.53
C VAL A 11 -2.86 5.27 -6.72
N THR A 12 -3.24 4.93 -7.96
CA THR A 12 -4.55 4.31 -8.25
C THR A 12 -4.67 2.95 -7.55
N SER A 13 -3.64 2.10 -7.62
CA SER A 13 -3.63 0.80 -6.95
C SER A 13 -3.75 0.92 -5.44
N ALA A 14 -3.00 1.84 -4.83
CA ALA A 14 -3.03 2.09 -3.40
C ALA A 14 -4.40 2.60 -2.91
N ILE A 15 -5.02 3.54 -3.63
CA ILE A 15 -6.31 4.13 -3.24
C ILE A 15 -7.45 3.13 -3.41
N THR A 16 -7.46 2.39 -4.52
CA THR A 16 -8.57 1.49 -4.85
C THR A 16 -8.39 0.08 -4.29
N GLY A 17 -7.20 -0.26 -3.78
CA GLY A 17 -6.84 -1.62 -3.39
C GLY A 17 -6.61 -2.57 -4.57
N HIS A 18 -6.71 -2.10 -5.82
CA HIS A 18 -6.50 -2.89 -7.03
C HIS A 18 -5.05 -2.77 -7.51
N GLY A 19 -4.17 -3.52 -6.84
CA GLY A 19 -2.76 -3.62 -7.17
C GLY A 19 -2.23 -4.99 -6.80
N THR A 20 -0.91 -5.13 -6.75
CA THR A 20 -0.23 -6.37 -6.35
C THR A 20 -0.27 -6.59 -4.84
N PHE A 21 -1.45 -6.42 -4.22
CA PHE A 21 -1.72 -6.79 -2.83
C PHE A 21 -2.20 -8.24 -2.76
N ASN A 22 -1.67 -9.06 -1.86
CA ASN A 22 -1.99 -10.48 -1.78
C ASN A 22 -3.49 -10.75 -1.59
N LYS A 23 -4.25 -9.90 -0.89
CA LYS A 23 -5.71 -10.08 -0.83
C LYS A 23 -6.36 -9.98 -2.22
N HIS A 24 -5.97 -8.98 -3.01
CA HIS A 24 -6.47 -8.83 -4.37
C HIS A 24 -6.00 -9.98 -5.26
N LEU A 25 -4.69 -10.30 -5.23
CA LEU A 25 -4.10 -11.38 -6.02
C LEU A 25 -4.71 -12.74 -5.71
N PHE A 26 -4.99 -13.03 -4.43
CA PHE A 26 -5.65 -14.27 -4.00
C PHE A 26 -7.07 -14.35 -4.56
N THR A 27 -7.80 -13.23 -4.51
CA THR A 27 -9.17 -13.15 -5.02
C THR A 27 -9.25 -13.44 -6.52
N ILE A 28 -8.22 -13.08 -7.29
CA ILE A 28 -8.12 -13.34 -8.74
C ILE A 28 -7.33 -14.61 -9.10
N GLY A 29 -6.92 -15.41 -8.12
CA GLY A 29 -6.24 -16.69 -8.35
C GLY A 29 -4.76 -16.58 -8.79
N VAL A 30 -4.08 -15.47 -8.48
CA VAL A 30 -2.66 -15.24 -8.83
C VAL A 30 -1.70 -15.68 -7.73
N THR A 31 -2.15 -15.75 -6.48
CA THR A 31 -1.34 -16.23 -5.34
C THR A 31 -2.18 -17.17 -4.48
N ASP A 32 -1.52 -18.07 -3.76
CA ASP A 32 -2.16 -19.11 -2.94
C ASP A 32 -2.55 -18.63 -1.53
N SER A 33 -2.15 -17.40 -1.15
CA SER A 33 -2.42 -16.87 0.19
C SER A 33 -2.80 -15.38 0.15
N PRO A 34 -3.83 -14.95 0.88
CA PRO A 34 -4.19 -13.54 1.01
C PRO A 34 -3.32 -12.79 2.04
N LEU A 35 -2.45 -13.49 2.79
CA LEU A 35 -1.73 -12.91 3.92
C LEU A 35 -0.72 -11.84 3.50
N CYS A 36 -0.53 -10.85 4.38
CA CYS A 36 0.48 -9.81 4.27
C CYS A 36 1.88 -10.39 4.18
N ARG A 37 2.60 -10.08 3.10
CA ARG A 37 3.98 -10.56 2.87
C ARG A 37 5.00 -10.02 3.88
N ALA A 38 4.63 -8.98 4.62
CA ALA A 38 5.46 -8.43 5.69
C ALA A 38 5.19 -9.12 7.02
N CYS A 39 3.96 -9.03 7.54
CA CYS A 39 3.66 -9.50 8.90
C CYS A 39 3.12 -10.93 8.99
N MET A 40 2.67 -11.52 7.88
CA MET A 40 2.08 -12.86 7.81
C MET A 40 0.87 -13.12 8.75
N GLY A 41 0.34 -12.10 9.43
CA GLY A 41 -0.72 -12.25 10.44
C GLY A 41 -2.12 -11.85 9.99
N GLU A 42 -2.25 -11.00 8.98
CA GLU A 42 -3.52 -10.45 8.49
C GLU A 42 -3.53 -10.44 6.96
N GLU A 43 -4.71 -10.29 6.35
CA GLU A 43 -4.81 -10.16 4.89
C GLU A 43 -4.12 -8.89 4.37
N GLU A 44 -3.35 -9.02 3.28
CA GLU A 44 -2.68 -7.91 2.63
C GLU A 44 -3.68 -7.07 1.84
N THR A 45 -4.33 -6.12 2.51
CA THR A 45 -5.14 -5.08 1.88
C THR A 45 -4.38 -3.75 1.88
N ALA A 46 -4.73 -2.83 0.98
CA ALA A 46 -4.18 -1.47 1.03
C ALA A 46 -4.41 -0.81 2.41
N ALA A 47 -5.59 -1.01 3.01
CA ALA A 47 -5.90 -0.50 4.35
C ALA A 47 -5.01 -1.11 5.44
N HIS A 48 -4.73 -2.42 5.38
CA HIS A 48 -3.80 -3.04 6.31
C HIS A 48 -2.41 -2.40 6.18
N VAL A 49 -1.87 -2.29 4.98
CA VAL A 49 -0.51 -1.79 4.73
C VAL A 49 -0.37 -0.30 5.11
N LEU A 50 -1.34 0.51 4.69
CA LEU A 50 -1.32 1.96 4.84
C LEU A 50 -1.72 2.45 6.23
N LEU A 51 -2.37 1.63 7.06
CA LEU A 51 -2.88 2.08 8.36
C LEU A 51 -2.47 1.18 9.54
N LYS A 52 -2.31 -0.14 9.35
CA LYS A 52 -2.30 -1.11 10.46
C LYS A 52 -1.05 -1.98 10.56
N CYS A 53 -0.39 -2.26 9.45
CA CYS A 53 0.67 -3.26 9.39
C CYS A 53 1.85 -2.84 10.29
N PRO A 54 2.23 -3.66 11.29
CA PRO A 54 3.29 -3.31 12.24
C PRO A 54 4.67 -3.34 11.57
N GLU A 55 4.92 -4.30 10.68
CA GLU A 55 6.22 -4.49 10.03
C GLU A 55 6.62 -3.34 9.10
N VAL A 56 5.64 -2.58 8.58
CA VAL A 56 5.90 -1.37 7.77
C VAL A 56 5.61 -0.07 8.52
N ALA A 57 5.38 -0.14 9.85
CA ALA A 57 4.97 1.02 10.64
C ALA A 57 6.01 2.14 10.66
N THR A 58 7.30 1.80 10.69
CA THR A 58 8.40 2.79 10.67
C THR A 58 8.46 3.54 9.34
N TYR A 59 8.33 2.85 8.21
CA TYR A 59 8.25 3.46 6.88
C TYR A 59 6.98 4.29 6.71
N ARG A 60 5.85 3.80 7.22
CA ARG A 60 4.59 4.55 7.23
C ARG A 60 4.74 5.84 8.03
N ALA A 61 5.29 5.78 9.25
CA ALA A 61 5.54 6.96 10.07
C ALA A 61 6.47 7.97 9.38
N LYS A 62 7.53 7.48 8.73
CA LYS A 62 8.50 8.30 7.99
C LYS A 62 7.89 9.10 6.84
N HIS A 63 6.98 8.50 6.06
CA HIS A 63 6.48 9.10 4.82
C HIS A 63 5.04 9.62 4.90
N LEU A 64 4.22 9.00 5.73
CA LEU A 64 2.79 9.25 5.86
C LEU A 64 2.40 9.75 7.26
N GLY A 65 3.31 9.70 8.24
CA GLY A 65 3.00 9.96 9.64
C GLY A 65 2.10 8.88 10.23
N THR A 66 1.08 9.28 10.98
CA THR A 66 0.09 8.39 11.61
C THR A 66 -1.29 8.63 11.01
N PRO A 67 -1.53 8.20 9.75
CA PRO A 67 -2.82 8.43 9.11
C PRO A 67 -3.94 7.68 9.84
N GLY A 68 -5.06 8.37 10.10
CA GLY A 68 -6.25 7.77 10.70
C GLY A 68 -7.17 7.11 9.68
N SER A 69 -7.04 7.47 8.40
CA SER A 69 -7.92 7.02 7.33
C SER A 69 -7.21 6.93 5.97
N LEU A 70 -7.77 6.15 5.03
CA LEU A 70 -7.28 6.10 3.65
C LEU A 70 -7.42 7.45 2.93
N SER A 71 -8.42 8.25 3.29
CA SER A 71 -8.63 9.59 2.73
C SER A 71 -7.47 10.53 3.07
N GLU A 72 -6.96 10.48 4.30
CA GLU A 72 -5.77 11.25 4.70
C GLU A 72 -4.54 10.85 3.89
N VAL A 73 -4.36 9.54 3.66
CA VAL A 73 -3.26 9.02 2.83
C VAL A 73 -3.40 9.48 1.37
N ALA A 74 -4.61 9.44 0.81
CA ALA A 74 -4.89 9.85 -0.57
C ALA A 74 -4.56 11.33 -0.83
N CYS A 75 -4.67 12.20 0.19
CA CYS A 75 -4.28 13.60 0.11
C CYS A 75 -2.75 13.81 0.11
N ASN A 76 -1.95 12.85 0.60
CA ASN A 76 -0.48 12.92 0.64
C ASN A 76 0.16 12.06 -0.44
N ILE A 77 -0.04 12.41 -1.71
CA ILE A 77 0.45 11.62 -2.85
C ILE A 77 1.99 11.49 -2.84
N LYS A 78 2.72 12.55 -2.45
CA LYS A 78 4.19 12.51 -2.40
C LYS A 78 4.67 11.50 -1.35
N GLY A 79 4.09 11.53 -0.15
CA GLY A 79 4.38 10.55 0.90
C GLY A 79 4.01 9.13 0.48
N LEU A 80 2.87 8.96 -0.19
CA LEU A 80 2.41 7.67 -0.70
C LEU A 80 3.40 7.04 -1.67
N LEU A 81 3.90 7.84 -2.62
CA LEU A 81 4.91 7.39 -3.59
C LEU A 81 6.23 7.04 -2.90
N SER A 82 6.70 7.87 -1.97
CA SER A 82 7.92 7.59 -1.22
C SER A 82 7.81 6.33 -0.35
N PHE A 83 6.65 6.11 0.27
CA PHE A 83 6.36 4.94 1.08
C PHE A 83 6.43 3.65 0.25
N PHE A 84 5.66 3.57 -0.83
CA PHE A 84 5.64 2.38 -1.69
C PHE A 84 6.97 2.14 -2.42
N GLY A 85 7.69 3.21 -2.76
CA GLY A 85 9.04 3.11 -3.31
C GLY A 85 10.06 2.58 -2.31
N GLU A 86 9.96 2.92 -1.02
CA GLU A 86 10.92 2.44 -0.01
C GLU A 86 10.68 0.99 0.40
N ILE A 87 9.43 0.54 0.44
CA ILE A 87 9.11 -0.87 0.74
C ILE A 87 9.16 -1.77 -0.50
N SER A 88 9.42 -1.21 -1.69
CA SER A 88 9.44 -1.90 -3.00
C SER A 88 8.15 -2.66 -3.31
N TRP A 89 7.00 -2.01 -3.11
CA TRP A 89 5.68 -2.57 -3.40
C TRP A 89 4.98 -1.76 -4.49
N LEU A 90 4.06 -2.42 -5.22
CA LEU A 90 3.32 -1.83 -6.36
C LEU A 90 4.20 -1.39 -7.56
N GLU A 91 5.43 -1.93 -7.64
CA GLU A 91 6.36 -1.70 -8.75
C GLU A 91 5.83 -2.18 -10.11
#